data_AF-A0A8T0ZHD6-F1
#
_entry.id   AF-A0A8T0ZHD6-F1
#
_cell.length_a   1.000
_cell.length_b   1.000
_cell.length_c   1.000
_cell.angle_alpha   90.00
_cell.angle_beta   90.00
_cell.angle_gamma   90.00
#
_symmetry.space_group_name_H-M   'P 1'
#
loop_
_entity.id
_entity.type
_entity.pdbx_description
1 polymer ?
#
loop_
_entity_poly.entity_id
_entity_poly.type
_entity_poly.pdbx_seq_one_letter_code
_entity_poly.pdbx_strand_id
1 'polypeptide(L)'
;MTASRKFSTKNADKLQALARVDSGESISAVAHFYGVTRVTIWRWRQQQAALQAAKPKSVYLGTKVQVAAVSPVTEKRLLGWIRHMRGAKYFCITTECLRYALAYLDPEYSLTSSVKLLFHYIMLCTQ
;
A
#
# COMPACT_ATOMS: atom_id res chain seq x y z
N MET A 1 -6.30 35.36 -2.57
CA MET A 1 -6.97 34.08 -2.24
C MET A 1 -5.88 33.04 -2.04
N THR A 2 -5.58 32.67 -0.80
CA THR A 2 -4.52 31.68 -0.50
C THR A 2 -5.02 30.28 -0.85
N ALA A 3 -4.32 29.61 -1.76
CA ALA A 3 -4.67 28.26 -2.20
C ALA A 3 -4.70 27.30 -1.00
N SER A 4 -5.82 26.60 -0.81
CA SER A 4 -5.93 25.52 0.18
C SER A 4 -5.18 24.29 -0.33
N ARG A 5 -4.25 23.78 0.47
CA ARG A 5 -3.52 22.53 0.20
C ARG A 5 -4.39 21.37 0.69
N LYS A 6 -4.58 20.34 -0.14
CA LYS A 6 -5.29 19.11 0.26
C LYS A 6 -4.59 18.45 1.45
N PHE A 7 -5.39 17.78 2.28
CA PHE A 7 -4.97 16.99 3.45
C PHE A 7 -3.70 16.18 3.18
N SER A 8 -2.62 16.48 3.93
CA SER A 8 -1.37 15.73 3.81
C SER A 8 -1.23 14.66 4.90
N THR A 9 -0.92 13.44 4.46
CA THR A 9 -0.60 12.29 5.32
C THR A 9 0.88 12.25 5.71
N LYS A 10 1.73 13.05 5.07
CA LYS A 10 3.19 13.02 5.27
C LYS A 10 3.59 13.68 6.59
N ASN A 11 4.49 13.06 7.34
CA ASN A 11 4.98 13.60 8.62
C ASN A 11 5.67 14.96 8.45
N ALA A 12 6.40 15.18 7.34
CA ALA A 12 7.07 16.45 7.05
C ALA A 12 6.06 17.62 6.97
N ASP A 13 4.93 17.43 6.29
CA ASP A 13 3.91 18.49 6.18
C ASP A 13 3.23 18.76 7.53
N LYS A 14 3.05 17.73 8.38
CA LYS A 14 2.52 17.90 9.75
C LYS A 14 3.48 18.71 10.62
N LEU A 15 4.78 18.41 10.55
CA LEU A 15 5.81 19.15 11.28
C LEU A 15 5.92 20.60 10.79
N GLN A 16 5.80 20.84 9.48
CA GLN A 16 5.75 22.18 8.92
C GLN A 16 4.52 22.95 9.40
N ALA A 17 3.35 22.31 9.49
CA ALA A 17 2.15 22.93 10.05
C ALA A 17 2.35 23.34 11.52
N LEU A 18 2.99 22.49 12.33
CA LEU A 18 3.30 22.81 13.73
C LEU A 18 4.30 23.97 13.84
N ALA A 19 5.36 23.99 13.03
CA ALA A 19 6.34 25.07 13.02
C ALA A 19 5.70 26.44 12.70
N ARG A 20 4.68 26.49 11.82
CA ARG A 20 3.93 27.71 11.51
C ARG A 20 3.06 28.18 12.68
N VAL A 21 2.48 27.24 13.43
CA VAL A 21 1.76 27.57 14.66
C VAL A 21 2.72 28.08 15.73
N ASP A 22 3.90 27.46 15.86
CA ASP A 22 4.93 27.89 16.81
C ASP A 22 5.55 29.25 16.45
N SER A 23 5.58 29.63 15.16
CA SER A 23 5.96 30.98 14.71
C SER A 23 4.89 32.04 14.94
N GLY A 24 3.77 31.69 15.60
CA GLY A 24 2.70 32.62 15.97
C GLY A 24 1.55 32.74 14.98
N GLU A 25 1.49 31.92 13.92
CA GLU A 25 0.31 31.91 13.05
C GLU A 25 -0.91 31.34 13.79
N SER A 26 -2.09 31.89 13.50
CA SER A 26 -3.32 31.39 14.12
C SER A 26 -3.59 29.93 13.72
N ILE A 27 -3.92 29.10 14.70
CA ILE A 27 -4.26 27.68 14.49
C ILE A 27 -5.37 27.54 13.43
N SER A 28 -6.34 28.45 13.41
CA SER A 28 -7.45 28.45 12.45
C SER A 28 -6.97 28.70 11.01
N ALA A 29 -6.03 29.63 10.80
CA ALA A 29 -5.47 29.90 9.48
C ALA A 29 -4.64 28.73 8.97
N VAL A 30 -3.80 28.14 9.82
CA VAL A 30 -3.02 26.94 9.48
C VAL A 30 -3.95 25.76 9.16
N ALA A 31 -5.01 25.57 9.95
CA ALA A 31 -5.98 24.51 9.73
C ALA A 31 -6.67 24.64 8.36
N HIS A 32 -7.11 25.86 8.02
CA HIS A 32 -7.72 26.17 6.73
C HIS A 32 -6.74 25.95 5.56
N PHE A 33 -5.48 26.36 5.74
CA PHE A 33 -4.44 26.17 4.71
C PHE A 33 -4.19 24.70 4.39
N TYR A 34 -4.20 23.81 5.38
CA TYR A 34 -3.99 22.37 5.20
C TYR A 34 -5.28 21.55 5.00
N GLY A 35 -6.45 22.22 4.97
CA GLY A 35 -7.75 21.54 4.83
C GLY A 35 -8.07 20.59 6.00
N VAL A 36 -7.62 20.91 7.22
CA VAL A 36 -7.84 20.12 8.43
C VAL A 36 -8.63 20.89 9.48
N THR A 37 -9.17 20.20 10.48
CA THR A 37 -9.79 20.84 11.64
C THR A 37 -8.74 21.25 12.68
N ARG A 38 -9.07 22.21 13.54
CA ARG A 38 -8.18 22.66 14.64
C ARG A 38 -7.79 21.50 15.59
N VAL A 39 -8.70 20.55 15.80
CA VAL A 39 -8.46 19.34 16.61
C VAL A 39 -7.36 18.48 16.00
N THR A 40 -7.27 18.39 14.68
CA THR A 40 -6.22 17.63 14.00
C THR A 40 -4.84 18.24 14.25
N ILE A 41 -4.71 19.57 14.25
CA ILE A 41 -3.45 20.25 14.61
C ILE A 41 -3.07 19.95 16.06
N TRP A 42 -4.05 20.00 16.98
CA TRP A 42 -3.81 19.64 18.37
C TRP A 42 -3.31 18.19 18.53
N ARG A 43 -3.90 17.24 17.79
CA ARG A 43 -3.44 15.84 17.78
C ARG A 43 -2.02 15.70 17.24
N TRP A 44 -1.66 16.45 16.20
CA TRP A 44 -0.28 16.45 15.69
C TRP A 44 0.70 16.98 16.73
N ARG A 45 0.32 17.99 17.50
CA ARG A 45 1.15 18.53 18.59
C ARG A 45 1.39 17.48 19.69
N GLN A 46 0.36 16.74 20.09
CA GLN A 46 0.49 15.62 21.03
C GLN A 46 1.44 14.52 20.51
N GLN A 47 1.47 14.32 19.19
CA GLN A 47 2.30 13.32 18.53
C GLN A 47 3.64 13.87 18.02
N GLN A 48 4.02 15.10 18.37
CA GLN A 48 5.19 15.76 17.77
C GLN A 48 6.48 14.97 17.94
N ALA A 49 6.75 14.47 19.16
CA ALA A 49 7.91 13.62 19.43
C ALA A 49 7.92 12.34 18.57
N ALA A 50 6.75 11.70 18.41
CA ALA A 50 6.60 10.51 17.58
C ALA A 50 6.76 10.83 16.08
N LEU A 51 6.29 11.99 15.62
CA LEU A 51 6.44 12.45 14.23
C LEU A 51 7.91 12.76 13.89
N GLN A 52 8.67 13.30 14.84
CA GLN A 52 10.11 13.57 14.69
C GLN A 52 10.95 12.28 14.74
N ALA A 53 10.62 11.36 15.65
CA ALA A 53 11.33 10.08 15.79
C ALA A 53 10.97 9.07 14.68
N ALA A 54 9.83 9.25 14.01
CA ALA A 54 9.40 8.37 12.93
C ALA A 54 10.33 8.48 11.73
N LYS A 55 11.15 7.45 11.53
CA LYS A 55 11.84 7.24 10.25
C LYS A 55 10.79 7.10 9.14
N PRO A 56 11.00 7.72 7.97
CA PRO A 56 10.12 7.46 6.84
C PRO A 56 10.08 5.95 6.61
N LYS A 57 8.88 5.35 6.70
CA LYS A 57 8.73 3.96 6.28
C LYS A 57 9.13 3.93 4.81
N SER A 58 10.28 3.34 4.49
CA SER A 58 10.58 2.94 3.14
C SER A 58 9.56 1.87 2.80
N VAL A 59 8.47 2.28 2.17
CA VAL A 59 7.70 1.34 1.37
C VAL A 59 8.71 0.82 0.36
N TYR A 60 9.03 -0.46 0.43
CA TYR A 60 9.81 -1.13 -0.60
C TYR A 60 8.99 -1.05 -1.89
N LEU A 61 9.13 0.06 -2.60
CA LEU A 61 8.95 0.11 -4.04
C LEU A 61 10.18 -0.58 -4.62
N GLY A 62 10.30 -1.90 -4.37
CA GLY A 62 11.30 -2.68 -5.08
C GLY A 62 11.15 -2.38 -6.56
N THR A 63 12.26 -2.24 -7.28
CA THR A 63 12.25 -2.17 -8.74
C THR A 63 11.30 -3.26 -9.21
N LYS A 64 10.21 -2.89 -9.89
CA LYS A 64 9.24 -3.86 -10.39
C LYS A 64 9.98 -4.72 -11.41
N VAL A 65 10.64 -5.78 -10.95
CA VAL A 65 11.10 -6.85 -11.80
C VAL A 65 9.80 -7.51 -12.25
N GLN A 66 9.32 -7.09 -13.41
CA GLN A 66 8.30 -7.83 -14.12
C GLN A 66 8.97 -9.16 -14.49
N VAL A 67 8.79 -10.18 -13.64
CA VAL A 67 9.20 -11.53 -13.99
C VAL A 67 8.28 -11.92 -15.14
N ALA A 68 8.84 -12.04 -16.35
CA ALA A 68 8.07 -12.50 -17.49
C ALA A 68 7.44 -13.84 -17.12
N ALA A 69 6.13 -13.96 -17.31
CA ALA A 69 5.43 -15.21 -17.06
C ALA A 69 6.02 -16.30 -17.96
N VAL A 70 6.40 -17.42 -17.34
CA VAL A 70 6.93 -18.59 -18.06
C VAL A 70 5.87 -19.13 -19.04
N SER A 71 4.58 -19.01 -18.70
CA SER A 71 3.46 -19.25 -19.62
C SER A 71 2.37 -18.18 -19.43
N PRO A 72 2.16 -17.27 -20.41
CA PRO A 72 1.14 -16.23 -20.32
C PRO A 72 -0.29 -16.81 -20.36
N VAL A 73 -0.46 -17.99 -20.97
CA VAL A 73 -1.76 -18.69 -21.04
C VAL A 73 -2.16 -19.21 -19.66
N THR A 74 -1.22 -19.87 -18.97
CA THR A 74 -1.43 -20.45 -17.63
C THR A 74 -1.67 -19.33 -16.61
N GLU A 75 -0.91 -18.23 -16.69
CA GLU A 75 -1.11 -17.07 -15.82
C GLU A 75 -2.49 -16.43 -16.01
N LYS A 76 -2.94 -16.21 -17.25
CA LYS A 76 -4.26 -15.65 -17.53
C LYS A 76 -5.39 -16.52 -16.96
N ARG A 77 -5.26 -17.84 -17.06
CA ARG A 77 -6.22 -18.79 -16.48
C ARG A 77 -6.23 -18.74 -14.95
N LEU A 78 -5.06 -18.70 -14.31
CA LEU A 78 -4.95 -18.58 -12.86
C LEU A 78 -5.57 -17.27 -12.34
N LEU A 79 -5.28 -16.15 -12.99
CA LEU A 79 -5.86 -14.84 -12.63
C LEU A 79 -7.38 -14.82 -12.80
N GLY A 80 -7.90 -15.45 -13.85
CA GLY A 80 -9.34 -15.64 -14.05
C GLY A 80 -9.98 -16.44 -12.91
N TRP A 81 -9.34 -17.53 -12.50
CA TRP A 81 -9.79 -18.34 -11.37
C TRP A 81 -9.77 -17.56 -10.05
N ILE A 82 -8.70 -16.82 -9.74
CA ILE A 82 -8.63 -15.96 -8.54
C ILE A 82 -9.77 -14.94 -8.53
N ARG A 83 -10.06 -14.32 -9.68
CA ARG A 83 -11.16 -13.35 -9.82
C ARG A 83 -12.51 -14.00 -9.51
N HIS A 84 -12.73 -15.21 -10.01
CA HIS A 84 -13.94 -15.99 -9.73
C HIS A 84 -14.07 -16.31 -8.23
N MET A 85 -13.01 -16.82 -7.60
CA MET A 85 -13.02 -17.16 -6.16
C MET A 85 -13.32 -15.93 -5.28
N ARG A 86 -12.76 -14.77 -5.63
CA ARG A 86 -13.06 -13.50 -4.94
C ARG A 86 -14.51 -13.06 -5.16
N GLY A 87 -15.03 -13.20 -6.38
CA GLY A 87 -16.44 -12.92 -6.67
C GLY A 87 -17.40 -13.83 -5.90
N ALA A 88 -17.00 -15.10 -5.70
CA ALA A 88 -17.71 -16.09 -4.90
C ALA A 88 -17.49 -15.94 -3.38
N LYS A 89 -16.82 -14.87 -2.92
CA LYS A 89 -16.54 -14.58 -1.49
C LYS A 89 -15.66 -15.61 -0.77
N TYR A 90 -14.88 -16.39 -1.50
CA TYR A 90 -13.79 -17.19 -0.93
C TYR A 90 -12.54 -16.32 -0.81
N PHE A 91 -12.40 -15.65 0.33
CA PHE A 91 -11.30 -14.70 0.57
C PHE A 91 -10.01 -15.36 1.07
N CYS A 92 -10.09 -16.59 1.59
CA CYS A 92 -8.98 -17.32 2.19
C CYS A 92 -8.24 -18.21 1.18
N ILE A 93 -7.81 -17.64 0.05
CA ILE A 93 -7.03 -18.39 -0.95
C ILE A 93 -5.59 -18.45 -0.46
N THR A 94 -5.18 -19.60 0.07
CA THR A 94 -3.80 -19.80 0.54
C THR A 94 -2.85 -20.03 -0.64
N THR A 95 -1.55 -19.95 -0.38
CA THR A 95 -0.51 -20.33 -1.35
C THR A 95 -0.64 -21.79 -1.79
N GLU A 96 -1.15 -22.68 -0.95
CA GLU A 96 -1.44 -24.07 -1.32
C GLU A 96 -2.62 -24.16 -2.29
N CYS A 97 -3.72 -23.43 -2.06
CA CYS A 97 -4.85 -23.41 -2.98
C CYS A 97 -4.42 -22.98 -4.39
N LEU A 98 -3.53 -21.99 -4.48
CA LEU A 98 -2.98 -21.55 -5.76
C LEU A 98 -2.06 -22.59 -6.40
N ARG A 99 -1.28 -23.36 -5.62
CA ARG A 99 -0.47 -24.48 -6.14
C ARG A 99 -1.35 -25.57 -6.74
N TYR A 100 -2.42 -25.95 -6.04
CA TYR A 100 -3.37 -26.93 -6.54
C TYR A 100 -4.08 -26.45 -7.80
N ALA A 101 -4.51 -25.18 -7.84
CA ALA A 101 -5.11 -24.59 -9.02
C ALA A 101 -4.12 -24.55 -10.21
N LEU A 102 -2.85 -24.22 -9.97
CA LEU A 102 -1.81 -24.26 -10.99
C LEU A 102 -1.56 -25.67 -11.51
N ALA A 103 -1.38 -26.65 -10.61
CA ALA A 103 -1.16 -28.05 -11.00
C ALA A 103 -2.36 -28.66 -11.75
N TYR A 104 -3.58 -28.22 -11.45
CA TYR A 104 -4.77 -28.58 -12.19
C TYR A 104 -4.82 -27.95 -13.59
N LEU A 105 -4.42 -26.68 -13.72
CA LEU A 105 -4.44 -25.95 -14.99
C LEU A 105 -3.30 -26.37 -15.93
N ASP A 106 -2.15 -26.73 -15.37
CA ASP A 106 -0.94 -27.09 -16.09
C ASP A 106 -0.04 -28.00 -15.21
N PRO A 107 -0.15 -29.34 -15.36
CA PRO A 107 0.60 -30.30 -14.53
C PRO A 107 2.11 -30.17 -14.69
N GLU A 108 2.59 -29.86 -15.90
CA GLU A 108 4.02 -29.71 -16.19
C GLU A 108 4.59 -28.44 -15.54
N TYR A 109 3.78 -27.39 -15.43
CA TYR A 109 4.16 -26.14 -14.76
C TYR A 109 4.44 -26.32 -13.27
N SER A 110 3.74 -27.25 -12.61
CA SER A 110 3.89 -27.52 -11.17
C SER A 110 5.30 -28.03 -10.78
N LEU A 111 6.04 -28.55 -11.76
CA LEU A 111 7.38 -29.10 -11.59
C LEU A 111 8.49 -28.06 -11.76
N THR A 112 8.18 -26.87 -12.28
CA THR A 112 9.19 -25.84 -12.55
C THR A 112 9.47 -24.95 -11.33
N SER A 113 10.75 -24.59 -11.13
CA SER A 113 11.23 -23.77 -9.99
C SER A 113 10.62 -22.35 -9.94
N SER A 114 9.96 -21.93 -11.03
CA SER A 114 9.20 -20.69 -11.26
C SER A 114 8.06 -20.47 -10.25
N VAL A 115 7.54 -21.56 -9.69
CA VAL A 115 6.43 -21.57 -8.74
C VAL A 115 6.79 -20.78 -7.45
N LYS A 116 8.05 -20.80 -7.02
CA LYS A 116 8.50 -20.08 -5.80
C LYS A 116 8.44 -18.55 -5.96
N LEU A 117 8.74 -18.03 -7.15
CA LEU A 117 8.80 -16.57 -7.42
C LEU A 117 7.40 -15.97 -7.64
N LEU A 118 6.53 -16.70 -8.33
CA LEU A 118 5.15 -16.27 -8.62
C LEU A 118 4.33 -16.12 -7.32
N PHE A 119 4.57 -16.98 -6.33
CA PHE A 119 3.95 -16.87 -5.01
C PHE A 119 4.42 -15.68 -4.18
N HIS A 120 5.70 -15.32 -4.29
CA HIS A 120 6.21 -14.13 -3.62
C HIS A 120 5.54 -12.87 -4.17
N TYR A 121 5.32 -12.80 -5.49
CA TYR A 121 4.68 -11.67 -6.15
C TYR A 121 3.18 -11.54 -5.84
N ILE A 122 2.44 -12.66 -5.83
CA ILE A 122 1.00 -12.64 -5.49
C ILE A 122 0.78 -12.22 -4.03
N MET A 123 1.58 -12.72 -3.09
CA MET A 123 1.44 -12.35 -1.66
C MET A 123 1.74 -10.88 -1.39
N LEU A 124 2.71 -10.29 -2.11
CA LEU A 124 3.03 -8.86 -2.02
C LEU A 124 1.93 -7.95 -2.59
N CYS A 125 1.10 -8.45 -3.51
CA CYS A 125 -0.02 -7.70 -4.08
C CYS A 125 -1.33 -7.83 -3.28
N THR A 126 -1.32 -8.57 -2.16
CA THR A 126 -2.50 -8.82 -1.30
C THR A 126 -2.43 -8.19 0.10
N GLN A 127 -1.40 -7.39 0.39
CA GLN A 127 -1.34 -6.52 1.58
C GLN A 127 -1.62 -5.07 1.19
#